data_AF-A0A0U1DNA4-F1
#
_entry.id   AF-A0A0U1DNA4-F1
#
_cell.length_a   1.000
_cell.length_b   1.000
_cell.length_c   1.000
_cell.angle_alpha   90.00
_cell.angle_beta   90.00
_cell.angle_gamma   90.00
#
_symmetry.space_group_name_H-M   'P 1'
#
loop_
_entity.id
_entity.type
_entity.pdbx_description
1 polymer ?
#
loop_
_entity_poly.entity_id
_entity_poly.type
_entity_poly.pdbx_seq_one_letter_code
_entity_poly.pdbx_strand_id
1 'polypeptide(L)'
;MQVTSVGHAGFLIETKAGSILCDPWVNPAYFASWFPFPDNSALDWDTLGDVDYLYISHLHKDHFDPENPCCPDYGHCSNRS
;
A
#
# COMPACT_ATOMS: atom_id res chain seq x y z
N MET A 1 -10.51 -8.50 -14.23
CA MET A 1 -10.41 -7.86 -12.91
C MET A 1 -9.73 -8.86 -12.01
N GLN A 2 -8.68 -8.45 -11.34
CA GLN A 2 -7.93 -9.24 -10.37
C GLN A 2 -7.77 -8.42 -9.09
N VAL A 3 -7.82 -9.11 -7.95
CA VAL A 3 -7.63 -8.50 -6.63
C VAL A 3 -6.59 -9.33 -5.91
N THR A 4 -5.53 -8.68 -5.47
CA THR A 4 -4.42 -9.28 -4.73
C THR A 4 -4.37 -8.65 -3.36
N SER A 5 -4.44 -9.46 -2.30
CA SER A 5 -4.17 -8.94 -0.95
C SER A 5 -2.67 -8.74 -0.76
N VAL A 6 -2.28 -7.61 -0.19
CA VAL A 6 -0.88 -7.26 0.12
C VAL A 6 -0.62 -7.18 1.63
N GLY A 7 -1.51 -7.80 2.42
CA GLY A 7 -1.47 -7.83 3.89
C GLY A 7 -2.45 -6.86 4.54
N HIS A 8 -3.04 -7.28 5.67
CA HIS A 8 -4.02 -6.52 6.46
C HIS A 8 -5.20 -6.02 5.61
N ALA A 9 -5.43 -4.70 5.58
CA ALA A 9 -6.43 -4.03 4.76
C ALA A 9 -5.92 -3.69 3.34
N GLY A 10 -4.68 -4.03 3.02
CA GLY A 10 -4.03 -3.70 1.77
C GLY A 10 -4.49 -4.57 0.60
N PHE A 11 -4.90 -3.93 -0.49
CA PHE A 11 -5.28 -4.60 -1.73
C PHE A 11 -4.73 -3.89 -2.97
N LEU A 12 -4.18 -4.68 -3.90
CA LEU A 12 -3.98 -4.24 -5.29
C LEU A 12 -5.17 -4.71 -6.12
N ILE A 13 -5.84 -3.77 -6.78
CA ILE A 13 -6.97 -4.02 -7.68
C ILE A 13 -6.53 -3.68 -9.10
N GLU A 14 -6.60 -4.65 -10.00
CA GLU A 14 -6.18 -4.51 -11.40
C GLU A 14 -7.36 -4.75 -12.35
N THR A 15 -7.55 -3.81 -13.28
CA THR A 15 -8.59 -3.88 -14.31
C THR A 15 -8.02 -3.51 -15.67
N LYS A 16 -8.82 -3.66 -16.73
CA LYS A 16 -8.45 -3.14 -18.07
C LYS A 16 -8.42 -1.61 -18.14
N ALA A 17 -9.01 -0.92 -17.17
CA ALA A 17 -9.12 0.55 -17.14
C ALA A 17 -8.07 1.20 -16.23
N GLY A 18 -7.29 0.41 -15.49
CA GLY A 18 -6.25 0.89 -14.58
C GLY A 18 -6.13 0.05 -13.31
N SER A 19 -5.22 0.48 -12.44
CA SER A 19 -4.86 -0.14 -11.17
C SER A 19 -5.05 0.78 -9.96
N ILE A 20 -5.37 0.18 -8.81
CA ILE A 20 -5.55 0.89 -7.53
C ILE A 20 -4.81 0.12 -6.43
N LEU A 21 -3.97 0.82 -5.66
CA LEU A 21 -3.44 0.32 -4.39
C LEU A 21 -4.26 0.90 -3.24
N CYS A 22 -4.86 0.04 -2.44
CA CYS A 22 -5.70 0.40 -1.29
C CYS A 22 -4.91 0.20 0.00
N ASP A 23 -4.96 1.17 0.91
CA ASP A 23 -4.49 1.11 2.31
C ASP A 23 -3.13 0.39 2.52
N PRO A 24 -2.05 0.79 1.81
CA PRO A 24 -0.75 0.14 1.97
C PRO A 24 -0.15 0.43 3.35
N TRP A 25 0.20 -0.63 4.08
CA TRP A 25 0.76 -0.54 5.43
C TRP A 25 1.86 -1.59 5.64
N VAL A 26 3.05 -1.13 6.04
CA VAL A 26 4.25 -1.99 6.16
C VAL A 26 4.97 -1.88 7.51
N ASN A 27 4.74 -0.82 8.28
CA ASN A 27 5.44 -0.60 9.55
C ASN A 27 4.55 -0.91 10.77
N PRO A 28 5.06 -1.49 11.87
CA PRO A 28 4.26 -1.70 13.07
C PRO A 28 3.61 -0.40 13.60
N ALA A 29 2.37 -0.49 14.07
CA ALA A 29 1.61 0.63 14.60
C ALA A 29 1.27 0.44 16.08
N TYR A 30 0.86 1.54 16.74
CA TYR A 30 0.38 1.55 18.12
C TYR A 30 1.30 0.83 19.10
N PHE A 31 2.55 1.33 19.24
CA PHE A 31 3.58 0.73 20.09
C PHE A 31 3.90 -0.74 19.72
N ALA A 32 3.91 -1.04 18.41
CA ALA A 32 4.13 -2.38 17.85
C ALA A 32 3.14 -3.44 18.31
N SER A 33 1.98 -3.04 18.85
CA SER A 33 0.90 -3.98 19.18
C SER A 33 0.17 -4.45 17.92
N TRP A 34 0.26 -3.69 16.83
CA TRP A 34 -0.34 -4.00 15.54
C TRP A 34 0.77 -4.09 14.50
N PHE A 35 0.69 -5.12 13.65
CA PHE A 35 1.63 -5.36 12.56
C PHE A 35 0.87 -5.95 11.35
N PRO A 36 1.36 -5.74 10.12
CA PRO A 36 0.71 -6.31 8.94
C PRO A 36 0.63 -7.84 9.02
N PHE A 37 -0.56 -8.38 8.73
CA PHE A 37 -0.76 -9.82 8.62
C PHE A 37 -1.59 -10.17 7.38
N PRO A 38 -1.16 -11.13 6.53
CA PRO A 38 0.13 -11.82 6.56
C PRO A 38 1.32 -10.84 6.45
N ASP A 39 2.50 -11.29 6.89
CA ASP A 39 3.74 -10.53 6.72
C ASP A 39 3.95 -10.19 5.24
N ASN A 40 4.16 -8.90 4.97
CA ASN A 40 4.27 -8.34 3.64
C ASN A 40 5.63 -7.66 3.42
N SER A 41 6.59 -7.87 4.33
CA SER A 41 7.94 -7.30 4.26
C SER A 41 8.76 -7.81 3.06
N ALA A 42 8.42 -8.97 2.52
CA ALA A 42 9.08 -9.58 1.36
C ALA A 42 8.42 -9.25 0.01
N LEU A 43 7.37 -8.43 0.00
CA LEU A 43 6.71 -8.01 -1.25
C LEU A 43 7.57 -6.98 -1.99
N ASP A 44 7.45 -6.99 -3.32
CA ASP A 44 8.04 -5.98 -4.19
C ASP A 44 7.19 -4.71 -4.18
N TRP A 45 7.46 -3.83 -3.21
CA TRP A 45 6.69 -2.60 -3.01
C TRP A 45 6.89 -1.56 -4.12
N ASP A 46 8.03 -1.57 -4.81
CA ASP A 46 8.27 -0.69 -5.95
C ASP A 46 7.29 -0.99 -7.09
N THR A 47 7.09 -2.28 -7.38
CA THR A 47 6.10 -2.71 -8.37
C THR A 47 4.67 -2.50 -7.87
N LEU A 48 4.37 -2.79 -6.59
CA LEU A 48 3.03 -2.61 -6.03
C LEU A 48 2.60 -1.13 -5.95
N GLY A 49 3.57 -0.22 -5.80
CA GLY A 49 3.35 1.23 -5.75
C GLY A 49 3.18 1.90 -7.12
N ASP A 50 3.56 1.26 -8.23
CA ASP A 50 3.34 1.76 -9.60
C ASP A 50 1.89 1.51 -10.04
N VAL A 51 0.96 2.21 -9.39
CA VAL A 51 -0.48 2.17 -9.68
C VAL A 51 -1.00 3.50 -10.19
N ASP A 52 -2.15 3.46 -10.87
CA ASP A 52 -2.78 4.70 -11.37
C ASP A 52 -3.42 5.51 -10.23
N TYR A 53 -3.86 4.85 -9.16
CA TYR A 53 -4.49 5.50 -8.01
C TYR A 53 -4.07 4.88 -6.68
N LEU A 54 -3.88 5.75 -5.68
CA LEU A 54 -3.82 5.36 -4.28
C LEU A 54 -5.18 5.61 -3.62
N TYR A 55 -5.72 4.61 -2.94
CA TYR A 55 -6.95 4.72 -2.17
C TYR A 55 -6.65 4.55 -0.69
N ILE A 56 -6.96 5.58 0.10
CA ILE A 56 -6.84 5.55 1.57
C ILE A 56 -8.24 5.67 2.15
N SER A 57 -8.69 4.64 2.86
CA SER A 57 -10.04 4.59 3.44
C SER A 57 -10.21 5.55 4.62
N HIS A 58 -9.20 5.66 5.49
CA HIS A 58 -9.14 6.59 6.62
C HIS A 58 -7.70 6.71 7.17
N LEU A 59 -7.49 7.63 8.12
CA LEU A 59 -6.16 8.04 8.59
C LEU A 59 -5.66 7.31 9.84
N HIS A 60 -6.16 6.10 10.10
CA HIS A 60 -5.53 5.25 11.11
C HIS A 60 -4.20 4.72 10.59
N LYS A 61 -3.25 4.50 11.52
CA LYS A 61 -1.86 4.16 11.16
C LYS A 61 -1.71 2.81 10.45
N ASP A 62 -2.71 1.95 10.55
CA ASP A 62 -2.77 0.65 9.89
C ASP A 62 -3.40 0.68 8.48
N HIS A 63 -3.77 1.88 8.02
CA HIS A 63 -4.27 2.14 6.67
C HIS A 63 -3.47 3.25 5.96
N PHE A 64 -2.99 4.22 6.73
CA PHE A 64 -2.18 5.33 6.26
C PHE A 64 -0.89 5.41 7.07
N ASP A 65 0.22 5.06 6.42
CA ASP A 65 1.55 5.22 6.99
C ASP A 65 2.19 6.53 6.48
N PRO A 66 2.20 7.60 7.29
CA PRO A 66 2.76 8.90 6.88
C PRO A 66 4.28 8.86 6.72
N GLU A 67 4.96 7.88 7.31
CA GLU A 67 6.41 7.71 7.13
C GLU A 67 6.71 7.00 5.81
N ASN A 68 5.72 6.33 5.21
CA ASN A 68 5.89 5.54 4.00
C ASN A 68 4.66 5.55 3.07
N PRO A 69 4.24 6.73 2.54
CA PRO A 69 2.95 6.83 1.87
C PRO A 69 2.87 6.02 0.57
N CYS A 70 3.99 5.69 -0.10
CA CYS A 70 3.99 4.96 -1.37
C CYS A 70 5.19 4.03 -1.68
N CYS A 71 6.30 4.06 -0.92
CA CYS A 71 7.42 3.09 -1.03
C CYS A 71 8.54 3.45 -0.04
N PRO A 72 9.37 2.50 0.44
CA PRO A 72 10.43 2.71 1.44
C PRO A 72 11.50 3.75 1.10
N ASP A 73 11.61 4.14 -0.17
CA ASP A 73 12.62 5.10 -0.62
C ASP A 73 11.95 6.34 -1.21
N TYR A 74 12.18 7.47 -0.54
CA TYR A 74 11.67 8.80 -0.89
C TYR A 74 11.78 9.10 -2.40
N GLY A 75 10.65 9.02 -3.10
CA GLY A 75 10.36 9.84 -4.27
C GLY A 75 10.28 9.12 -5.60
N HIS A 76 9.16 8.45 -5.88
CA HIS A 76 8.45 8.51 -7.16
C HIS A 76 7.10 7.79 -7.05
N CYS A 77 6.05 8.46 -6.55
CA CYS A 77 4.78 8.29 -7.25
C CYS A 77 5.01 8.95 -8.60
N SER A 78 5.30 8.15 -9.64
CA SER A 78 5.51 8.70 -10.96
C SER A 78 4.26 9.52 -11.33
N ASN A 79 4.45 10.83 -11.42
CA ASN A 79 3.44 11.75 -11.91
C ASN A 79 3.26 11.42 -13.40
N ARG A 80 2.43 10.41 -13.73
CA ARG A 80 1.96 10.21 -15.09
C ARG A 80 1.03 11.39 -15.40
N SER A 81 1.61 12.41 -16.06
CA SER A 81 0.90 13.47 -16.77
C SER A 81 -0.07 12.91 -17.81
#